data_AF-A0A9P8NBQ1-F1
#
_entry.id   AF-A0A9P8NBQ1-F1
#
_cell.length_a   1.000
_cell.length_b   1.000
_cell.length_c   1.000
_cell.angle_alpha   90.00
_cell.angle_beta   90.00
_cell.angle_gamma   90.00
#
_symmetry.space_group_name_H-M   'P 1'
#
loop_
_entity.id
_entity.type
_entity.pdbx_description
1 polymer ?
#
loop_
_entity_poly.entity_id
_entity_poly.type
_entity_poly.pdbx_seq_one_letter_code
_entity_poly.pdbx_strand_id
1 'polypeptide(L)'
;MVAIKSLFSALVATALISSTSALPVPNTVNDVVHSLDDTANKYTDLDNAIKAFDGHPAGYTTITEREATVEVSLHRAIDAAHATASLSVEDSKFVMQALAKPYPTFMGNLLADIVAKKPQVNDIGKSDDMLRILKNLSVLSSELPNALEKIVDAKDAEEIDGGEKWVQGLFADAIKAYSQ
;
A
#
# COMPACT_ATOMS: atom_id res chain seq x y z
N MET A 1 -80.04 16.86 25.70
CA MET A 1 -79.39 15.54 25.48
C MET A 1 -77.93 15.81 25.11
N VAL A 2 -77.02 15.02 25.70
CA VAL A 2 -75.52 14.99 25.69
C VAL A 2 -74.92 14.99 24.26
N ALA A 3 -73.69 15.38 23.88
CA ALA A 3 -72.31 15.52 24.44
C ALA A 3 -71.54 16.59 23.62
N ILE A 4 -70.57 17.39 24.09
CA ILE A 4 -69.21 17.15 24.62
C ILE A 4 -68.14 16.70 23.58
N LYS A 5 -67.14 17.59 23.39
CA LYS A 5 -65.70 17.44 23.03
C LYS A 5 -65.24 17.07 21.61
N SER A 6 -64.48 17.99 21.01
CA SER A 6 -63.03 17.87 20.68
C SER A 6 -62.59 19.24 20.12
N LEU A 7 -61.72 20.08 20.70
CA LEU A 7 -60.34 19.95 21.20
C LEU A 7 -59.32 19.46 20.15
N PHE A 8 -58.36 20.36 19.88
CA PHE A 8 -56.98 20.20 19.42
C PHE A 8 -56.57 20.79 18.06
N SER A 9 -55.71 21.78 18.23
CA SER A 9 -54.93 22.60 17.32
C SER A 9 -53.96 21.88 16.38
N ALA A 10 -53.62 22.62 15.33
CA ALA A 10 -52.29 22.76 14.72
C ALA A 10 -51.73 21.63 13.86
N LEU A 11 -51.44 21.98 12.60
CA LEU A 11 -50.18 21.60 11.97
C LEU A 11 -49.70 22.73 11.05
N VAL A 12 -48.74 23.51 11.55
CA VAL A 12 -47.89 24.36 10.73
C VAL A 12 -46.93 23.42 9.99
N ALA A 13 -47.02 23.41 8.67
CA ALA A 13 -46.11 22.64 7.82
C ALA A 13 -44.75 23.36 7.77
N THR A 14 -43.84 23.00 8.68
CA THR A 14 -42.43 23.36 8.57
C THR A 14 -41.83 22.46 7.49
N ALA A 15 -41.63 23.01 6.29
CA ALA A 15 -40.83 22.35 5.26
C ALA A 15 -39.39 22.27 5.76
N LEU A 16 -39.00 21.11 6.27
CA LEU A 16 -37.60 20.75 6.49
C LEU A 16 -36.96 20.63 5.12
N ILE A 17 -36.27 21.69 4.70
CA ILE A 17 -35.27 21.61 3.64
C ILE A 17 -34.12 20.80 4.26
N SER A 18 -34.20 19.48 4.14
CA SER A 18 -33.08 18.58 4.41
C SER A 18 -32.04 18.83 3.34
N SER A 19 -31.23 19.88 3.52
CA SER A 19 -29.92 19.97 2.89
C SER A 19 -29.08 18.85 3.48
N THR A 20 -29.21 17.64 2.93
CA THR A 20 -28.18 16.62 3.06
C THR A 20 -26.96 17.22 2.36
N SER A 21 -26.12 17.89 3.12
CA SER A 21 -24.70 17.98 2.80
C SER A 21 -24.23 16.53 2.77
N ALA A 22 -24.43 15.85 1.64
CA ALA A 22 -23.71 14.64 1.35
C ALA A 22 -22.25 15.07 1.46
N LEU A 23 -21.60 14.67 2.55
CA LEU A 23 -20.14 14.67 2.60
C LEU A 23 -19.71 14.03 1.27
N PRO A 24 -18.82 14.67 0.49
CA PRO A 24 -18.34 14.06 -0.74
C PRO A 24 -17.92 12.64 -0.38
N VAL A 25 -18.54 11.65 -1.02
CA VAL A 25 -18.13 10.26 -0.88
C VAL A 25 -16.63 10.29 -1.22
N PRO A 26 -15.74 9.87 -0.31
CA PRO A 26 -14.32 9.85 -0.58
C PRO A 26 -14.12 9.15 -1.92
N ASN A 27 -13.35 9.74 -2.83
CA ASN A 27 -13.03 9.06 -4.07
C ASN A 27 -11.96 8.00 -3.75
N THR A 28 -12.42 6.90 -3.14
CA THR A 28 -11.57 5.89 -2.51
C THR A 28 -10.64 5.20 -3.51
N VAL A 29 -11.07 5.09 -4.77
CA VAL A 29 -10.23 4.58 -5.87
C VAL A 29 -9.03 5.48 -6.13
N ASN A 30 -9.25 6.79 -6.21
CA ASN A 30 -8.15 7.74 -6.42
C ASN A 30 -7.14 7.71 -5.28
N ASP A 31 -7.60 7.52 -4.03
CA ASP A 31 -6.71 7.43 -2.87
C ASP A 31 -5.85 6.16 -2.92
N VAL A 32 -6.43 5.02 -3.32
CA VAL A 32 -5.69 3.77 -3.55
C VAL A 32 -4.66 3.95 -4.67
N VAL A 33 -5.07 4.45 -5.83
CA VAL A 33 -4.19 4.68 -6.99
C VAL A 33 -3.06 5.63 -6.64
N HIS A 34 -3.35 6.75 -5.97
CA HIS A 34 -2.34 7.72 -5.56
C HIS A 34 -1.34 7.11 -4.57
N SER A 35 -1.81 6.32 -3.60
CA SER A 35 -0.95 5.66 -2.62
C SER A 35 -0.06 4.59 -3.26
N LEU A 36 -0.56 3.86 -4.25
CA LEU A 36 0.23 2.90 -5.04
C LEU A 36 1.30 3.61 -5.88
N ASP A 37 0.94 4.69 -6.58
CA ASP A 37 1.91 5.49 -7.34
C ASP A 37 2.99 6.11 -6.43
N ASP A 38 2.62 6.62 -5.25
CA ASP A 38 3.60 7.11 -4.27
C ASP A 38 4.52 5.98 -3.78
N THR A 39 3.95 4.81 -3.49
CA THR A 39 4.72 3.61 -3.10
C THR A 39 5.74 3.20 -4.16
N ALA A 40 5.34 3.18 -5.45
CA ALA A 40 6.24 2.89 -6.57
C ALA A 40 7.41 3.89 -6.65
N ASN A 41 7.13 5.18 -6.41
CA ASN A 41 8.18 6.21 -6.36
C ASN A 41 9.12 6.01 -5.17
N LYS A 42 8.61 5.70 -3.97
CA LYS A 42 9.46 5.45 -2.79
C LYS A 42 10.34 4.24 -2.98
N TYR A 43 9.82 3.18 -3.61
CA TYR A 43 10.61 2.02 -3.98
C TYR A 43 11.74 2.40 -4.94
N THR A 44 11.46 3.25 -5.94
CA THR A 44 12.48 3.76 -6.87
C THR A 44 13.57 4.57 -6.14
N ASP A 45 13.19 5.38 -5.15
CA ASP A 45 14.15 6.13 -4.31
C ASP A 45 15.03 5.18 -3.47
N LEU A 46 14.46 4.11 -2.93
CA LEU A 46 15.20 3.06 -2.22
C LEU A 46 16.18 2.34 -3.15
N ASP A 47 15.73 1.95 -4.35
CA ASP A 47 16.59 1.31 -5.37
C ASP A 47 17.79 2.18 -5.74
N ASN A 48 17.56 3.47 -5.95
CA ASN A 48 18.64 4.43 -6.21
C ASN A 48 19.62 4.53 -5.03
N ALA A 49 19.13 4.53 -3.79
CA ALA A 49 19.98 4.55 -2.60
C ALA A 49 20.82 3.27 -2.46
N ILE A 50 20.23 2.09 -2.72
CA ILE A 50 20.94 0.81 -2.73
C ILE A 50 22.05 0.81 -3.79
N LYS A 51 21.75 1.24 -5.01
CA LYS A 51 22.74 1.30 -6.10
C LYS A 51 23.91 2.22 -5.76
N ALA A 52 23.61 3.39 -5.21
CA ALA A 52 24.58 4.41 -4.82
C ALA A 52 25.41 4.03 -3.58
N PHE A 53 24.95 3.07 -2.76
CA PHE A 53 25.66 2.67 -1.56
C PHE A 53 27.04 2.09 -1.88
N ASP A 54 28.06 2.69 -1.29
CA ASP A 54 29.48 2.42 -1.54
C ASP A 54 30.18 1.76 -0.34
N GLY A 55 29.43 1.42 0.72
CA GLY A 55 29.96 0.83 1.94
C GLY A 55 30.23 1.81 3.08
N HIS A 56 29.89 3.10 2.94
CA HIS A 56 30.01 4.04 4.07
C HIS A 56 28.75 4.10 4.93
N PRO A 57 28.86 4.23 6.27
CA PRO A 57 27.70 4.32 7.17
C PRO A 57 26.67 5.40 6.79
N ALA A 58 27.10 6.54 6.26
CA ALA A 58 26.19 7.60 5.81
C ALA A 58 25.31 7.17 4.62
N GLY A 59 25.85 6.37 3.70
CA GLY A 59 25.06 5.78 2.61
C GLY A 59 24.05 4.77 3.14
N TYR A 60 24.41 4.01 4.18
CA TYR A 60 23.47 3.11 4.85
C TYR A 60 22.34 3.87 5.57
N THR A 61 22.64 4.99 6.24
CA THR A 61 21.61 5.86 6.80
C THR A 61 20.62 6.32 5.72
N THR A 62 21.14 6.70 4.54
CA THR A 62 20.28 7.08 3.40
C THR A 62 19.37 5.92 2.98
N ILE A 63 19.89 4.68 2.91
CA ILE A 63 19.07 3.50 2.64
C ILE A 63 17.94 3.38 3.66
N THR A 64 18.25 3.44 4.96
CA THR A 64 17.23 3.29 6.01
C THR A 64 16.18 4.41 5.99
N GLU A 65 16.57 5.64 5.63
CA GLU A 65 15.61 6.74 5.47
C GLU A 65 14.66 6.50 4.29
N ARG A 66 15.18 6.01 3.15
CA ARG A 66 14.33 5.69 1.99
C ARG A 66 13.43 4.51 2.26
N GLU A 67 13.95 3.49 2.92
CA GLU A 67 13.18 2.32 3.31
C GLU A 67 12.03 2.67 4.25
N ALA A 68 12.26 3.51 5.27
CA ALA A 68 11.18 3.99 6.14
C ALA A 68 10.08 4.74 5.35
N THR A 69 10.43 5.45 4.28
CA THR A 69 9.41 6.08 3.41
C THR A 69 8.61 5.05 2.62
N VAL A 70 9.23 3.93 2.21
CA VAL A 70 8.53 2.81 1.58
C VAL A 70 7.54 2.19 2.57
N GLU A 71 7.97 1.87 3.79
CA GLU A 71 7.09 1.31 4.83
C GLU A 71 5.86 2.20 5.07
N VAL A 72 6.08 3.52 5.22
CA VAL A 72 4.98 4.49 5.41
C VAL A 72 4.04 4.52 4.20
N SER A 73 4.56 4.47 2.96
CA SER A 73 3.71 4.45 1.77
C SER A 73 2.92 3.16 1.62
N LEU A 74 3.51 2.00 1.98
CA LEU A 74 2.83 0.71 1.98
C LEU A 74 1.67 0.69 2.96
N HIS A 75 1.90 1.16 4.20
CA HIS A 75 0.83 1.28 5.19
C HIS A 75 -0.32 2.16 4.68
N ARG A 76 -0.02 3.31 4.05
CA ARG A 76 -1.06 4.17 3.47
C ARG A 76 -1.84 3.47 2.36
N ALA A 77 -1.17 2.74 1.48
CA ALA A 77 -1.83 1.98 0.41
C ALA A 77 -2.73 0.86 0.98
N ILE A 78 -2.26 0.15 2.00
CA ILE A 78 -3.03 -0.88 2.72
C ILE A 78 -4.27 -0.26 3.39
N ASP A 79 -4.10 0.85 4.09
CA ASP A 79 -5.20 1.55 4.78
C ASP A 79 -6.23 2.10 3.77
N ALA A 80 -5.77 2.66 2.65
CA ALA A 80 -6.63 3.12 1.57
C ALA A 80 -7.43 1.95 0.96
N ALA A 81 -6.79 0.80 0.73
CA ALA A 81 -7.45 -0.39 0.22
C ALA A 81 -8.51 -0.91 1.21
N HIS A 82 -8.19 -0.99 2.50
CA HIS A 82 -9.15 -1.40 3.53
C HIS A 82 -10.34 -0.43 3.70
N ALA A 83 -10.13 0.86 3.45
CA ALA A 83 -11.18 1.87 3.48
C ALA A 83 -12.06 1.88 2.21
N THR A 84 -11.70 1.11 1.19
CA THR A 84 -12.37 1.08 -0.11
C THR A 84 -13.36 -0.08 -0.19
N ALA A 85 -14.58 0.19 -0.68
CA ALA A 85 -15.53 -0.85 -1.01
C ALA A 85 -15.11 -1.60 -2.29
N SER A 86 -15.73 -2.74 -2.58
CA SER A 86 -15.50 -3.46 -3.83
C SER A 86 -15.69 -2.55 -5.05
N LEU A 87 -14.76 -2.65 -5.99
CA LEU A 87 -14.62 -1.80 -7.15
C LEU A 87 -15.47 -2.27 -8.32
N SER A 88 -15.76 -1.33 -9.21
CA SER A 88 -16.21 -1.68 -10.56
C SER A 88 -15.07 -2.30 -11.37
N VAL A 89 -15.40 -3.02 -12.45
CA VAL A 89 -14.38 -3.58 -13.37
C VAL A 89 -13.55 -2.46 -14.00
N GLU A 90 -14.14 -1.29 -14.26
CA GLU A 90 -13.43 -0.12 -14.75
C GLU A 90 -12.44 0.44 -13.72
N ASP A 91 -12.85 0.54 -12.45
CA ASP A 91 -11.99 1.07 -11.37
C ASP A 91 -10.87 0.10 -11.02
N SER A 92 -11.14 -1.21 -11.06
CA SER A 92 -10.15 -2.27 -10.87
C SER A 92 -8.96 -2.11 -11.83
N LYS A 93 -9.22 -1.75 -13.09
CA LYS A 93 -8.15 -1.49 -14.09
C LYS A 93 -7.22 -0.37 -13.67
N PHE A 94 -7.71 0.71 -13.05
CA PHE A 94 -6.85 1.81 -12.59
C PHE A 94 -5.94 1.36 -11.45
N VAL A 95 -6.48 0.56 -10.51
CA VAL A 95 -5.69 -0.05 -9.43
C VAL A 95 -4.63 -0.99 -10.00
N MET A 96 -4.98 -1.86 -10.94
CA MET A 96 -4.03 -2.77 -11.58
C MET A 96 -2.95 -2.03 -12.36
N GLN A 97 -3.30 -0.96 -13.08
CA GLN A 97 -2.31 -0.11 -13.77
C GLN A 97 -1.34 0.58 -12.81
N ALA A 98 -1.80 1.00 -11.62
CA ALA A 98 -0.96 1.58 -10.59
C ALA A 98 -0.06 0.51 -9.94
N LEU A 99 -0.63 -0.64 -9.58
CA LEU A 99 0.08 -1.77 -8.98
C LEU A 99 1.15 -2.35 -9.92
N ALA A 100 0.91 -2.33 -11.23
CA ALA A 100 1.87 -2.76 -12.23
C ALA A 100 3.13 -1.86 -12.31
N LYS A 101 3.12 -0.67 -11.71
CA LYS A 101 4.33 0.16 -11.61
C LYS A 101 5.14 -0.24 -10.38
N PRO A 102 6.48 -0.23 -10.45
CA PRO A 102 7.33 -0.01 -11.63
C PRO A 102 7.74 -1.32 -12.38
N TYR A 103 6.93 -2.38 -12.31
CA TYR A 103 7.21 -3.75 -12.78
C TYR A 103 7.19 -3.90 -14.33
N PRO A 104 7.75 -4.98 -14.93
CA PRO A 104 7.81 -6.36 -14.42
C PRO A 104 9.03 -6.75 -13.57
N THR A 105 10.23 -6.22 -13.83
CA THR A 105 11.48 -6.76 -13.24
C THR A 105 12.01 -5.98 -12.02
N PHE A 106 11.34 -4.89 -11.65
CA PHE A 106 11.86 -3.95 -10.66
C PHE A 106 12.24 -4.59 -9.33
N MET A 107 11.32 -5.31 -8.66
CA MET A 107 11.65 -5.93 -7.37
C MET A 107 12.72 -7.01 -7.46
N GLY A 108 12.78 -7.73 -8.59
CA GLY A 108 13.86 -8.68 -8.85
C GLY A 108 15.22 -7.98 -8.84
N ASN A 109 15.33 -6.83 -9.52
CA ASN A 109 16.56 -6.04 -9.55
C ASN A 109 16.88 -5.43 -8.17
N LEU A 110 15.90 -4.82 -7.50
CA LEU A 110 16.10 -4.20 -6.20
C LEU A 110 16.62 -5.21 -5.16
N LEU A 111 15.98 -6.37 -5.05
CA LEU A 111 16.37 -7.40 -4.08
C LEU A 111 17.71 -8.04 -4.45
N ALA A 112 17.99 -8.23 -5.74
CA ALA A 112 19.29 -8.69 -6.21
C ALA A 112 20.40 -7.67 -5.87
N ASP A 113 20.15 -6.37 -6.04
CA ASP A 113 21.09 -5.30 -5.71
C ASP A 113 21.31 -5.23 -4.19
N ILE A 114 20.27 -5.36 -3.36
CA ILE A 114 20.42 -5.47 -1.90
C ILE A 114 21.32 -6.64 -1.51
N VAL A 115 21.14 -7.82 -2.13
CA VAL A 115 22.00 -8.99 -1.89
C VAL A 115 23.43 -8.74 -2.37
N ALA A 116 23.61 -8.10 -3.52
CA ALA A 116 24.93 -7.77 -4.06
C ALA A 116 25.72 -6.82 -3.14
N LYS A 117 25.03 -5.95 -2.38
CA LYS A 117 25.64 -5.04 -1.39
C LYS A 117 25.92 -5.70 -0.03
N LYS A 118 25.61 -6.99 0.16
CA LYS A 118 25.82 -7.71 1.42
C LYS A 118 27.25 -7.58 1.97
N PRO A 119 28.34 -7.72 1.19
CA PRO A 119 29.69 -7.54 1.72
C PRO A 119 29.91 -6.17 2.36
N GLN A 120 29.48 -5.11 1.69
CA GLN A 120 29.60 -3.73 2.18
C GLN A 120 28.73 -3.48 3.42
N VAL A 121 27.52 -4.06 3.47
CA VAL A 121 26.64 -3.98 4.65
C VAL A 121 27.24 -4.74 5.83
N ASN A 122 27.88 -5.88 5.59
CA ASN A 122 28.60 -6.65 6.61
C ASN A 122 29.81 -5.90 7.15
N ASP A 123 30.59 -5.26 6.28
CA ASP A 123 31.80 -4.51 6.66
C ASP A 123 31.49 -3.34 7.62
N ILE A 124 30.29 -2.76 7.54
CA ILE A 124 29.82 -1.73 8.46
C ILE A 124 28.99 -2.27 9.64
N GLY A 125 28.89 -3.60 9.78
CA GLY A 125 28.20 -4.25 10.90
C GLY A 125 26.68 -4.06 10.89
N LYS A 126 26.06 -3.98 9.71
CA LYS A 126 24.62 -3.70 9.52
C LYS A 126 23.81 -4.85 8.94
N SER A 127 24.35 -6.07 8.94
CA SER A 127 23.70 -7.26 8.38
C SER A 127 22.37 -7.58 9.06
N ASP A 128 22.33 -7.56 10.39
CA ASP A 128 21.11 -7.86 11.16
C ASP A 128 20.01 -6.80 10.94
N ASP A 129 20.43 -5.55 10.76
CA ASP A 129 19.53 -4.42 10.49
C ASP A 129 18.91 -4.54 9.10
N MET A 130 19.71 -4.87 8.08
CA MET A 130 19.21 -5.17 6.74
C MET A 130 18.31 -6.42 6.70
N LEU A 131 18.65 -7.46 7.46
CA LEU A 131 17.80 -8.64 7.59
C LEU A 131 16.43 -8.30 8.20
N ARG A 132 16.40 -7.41 9.20
CA ARG A 132 15.15 -6.91 9.79
C ARG A 132 14.32 -6.14 8.77
N ILE A 133 14.94 -5.22 8.03
CA ILE A 133 14.30 -4.47 6.93
C ILE A 133 13.66 -5.41 5.91
N LEU A 134 14.41 -6.40 5.42
CA LEU A 134 13.91 -7.36 4.42
C LEU A 134 12.68 -8.14 4.94
N LYS A 135 12.68 -8.52 6.22
CA LYS A 135 11.55 -9.21 6.85
C LYS A 135 10.32 -8.31 6.97
N ASN A 136 10.51 -7.05 7.38
CA ASN A 136 9.41 -6.10 7.47
C ASN A 136 8.78 -5.83 6.10
N LEU A 137 9.60 -5.50 5.10
CA LEU A 137 9.12 -5.24 3.75
C LEU A 137 8.45 -6.46 3.12
N SER A 138 8.93 -7.68 3.40
CA SER A 138 8.28 -8.93 2.99
C SER A 138 6.86 -9.05 3.56
N VAL A 139 6.67 -8.75 4.84
CA VAL A 139 5.33 -8.76 5.48
C VAL A 139 4.41 -7.74 4.82
N LEU A 140 4.85 -6.48 4.70
CA LEU A 140 4.02 -5.43 4.09
C LEU A 140 3.71 -5.70 2.61
N SER A 141 4.66 -6.29 1.89
CA SER A 141 4.47 -6.71 0.49
C SER A 141 3.58 -7.94 0.33
N SER A 142 3.20 -8.61 1.44
CA SER A 142 2.14 -9.63 1.47
C SER A 142 0.80 -9.00 1.89
N GLU A 143 0.80 -8.11 2.88
CA GLU A 143 -0.41 -7.45 3.36
C GLU A 143 -1.10 -6.58 2.28
N LEU A 144 -0.33 -5.89 1.44
CA LEU A 144 -0.89 -5.04 0.38
C LEU A 144 -1.68 -5.84 -0.68
N PRO A 145 -1.12 -6.89 -1.32
CA PRO A 145 -1.89 -7.80 -2.18
C PRO A 145 -3.17 -8.31 -1.53
N ASN A 146 -3.07 -8.82 -0.30
CA ASN A 146 -4.22 -9.32 0.46
C ASN A 146 -5.32 -8.26 0.73
N ALA A 147 -4.96 -6.99 0.81
CA ALA A 147 -5.92 -5.89 0.94
C ALA A 147 -6.57 -5.54 -0.41
N LEU A 148 -5.79 -5.52 -1.49
CA LEU A 148 -6.25 -5.19 -2.84
C LEU A 148 -7.18 -6.27 -3.42
N GLU A 149 -6.86 -7.55 -3.22
CA GLU A 149 -7.68 -8.69 -3.67
C GLU A 149 -9.14 -8.64 -3.18
N LYS A 150 -9.38 -8.01 -2.02
CA LYS A 150 -10.73 -7.87 -1.44
C LYS A 150 -11.58 -6.80 -2.13
N ILE A 151 -10.95 -5.88 -2.84
CA ILE A 151 -11.63 -4.75 -3.47
C ILE A 151 -11.68 -4.87 -4.99
N VAL A 152 -10.73 -5.53 -5.64
CA VAL A 152 -10.72 -5.74 -7.10
C VAL A 152 -11.69 -6.85 -7.52
N ASP A 153 -11.90 -7.00 -8.83
CA ASP A 153 -12.67 -8.14 -9.34
C ASP A 153 -11.87 -9.46 -9.27
N ALA A 154 -12.57 -10.59 -9.35
CA ALA A 154 -11.98 -11.90 -9.13
C ALA A 154 -10.82 -12.25 -10.09
N LYS A 155 -10.86 -11.77 -11.34
CA LYS A 155 -9.79 -12.04 -12.30
C LYS A 155 -8.54 -11.25 -11.94
N ASP A 156 -8.71 -9.98 -11.58
CA ASP A 156 -7.61 -9.13 -11.14
C ASP A 156 -7.01 -9.64 -9.82
N ALA A 157 -7.84 -10.17 -8.90
CA ALA A 157 -7.37 -10.80 -7.67
C ALA A 157 -6.45 -12.01 -7.92
N GLU A 158 -6.75 -12.86 -8.91
CA GLU A 158 -5.87 -13.98 -9.30
C GLU A 158 -4.51 -13.50 -9.83
N GLU A 159 -4.49 -12.39 -10.58
CA GLU A 159 -3.25 -11.78 -11.06
C GLU A 159 -2.40 -11.21 -9.91
N ILE A 160 -3.06 -10.60 -8.92
CA ILE A 160 -2.42 -10.08 -7.71
C ILE A 160 -1.79 -11.22 -6.88
N ASP A 161 -2.51 -12.31 -6.62
CA ASP A 161 -1.99 -13.48 -5.88
C ASP A 161 -0.76 -14.11 -6.57
N GLY A 162 -0.79 -14.20 -7.91
CA GLY A 162 0.35 -14.65 -8.70
C GLY A 162 1.58 -13.74 -8.53
N GLY A 163 1.35 -12.42 -8.55
CA GLY A 163 2.38 -11.41 -8.30
C GLY A 163 2.95 -11.47 -6.88
N GLU A 164 2.09 -11.62 -5.88
CA GLU A 164 2.49 -11.77 -4.47
C GLU A 164 3.43 -12.96 -4.30
N LYS A 165 3.05 -14.15 -4.80
CA LYS A 165 3.88 -15.36 -4.70
C LYS A 165 5.26 -15.18 -5.31
N TRP A 166 5.34 -14.50 -6.46
CA TRP A 166 6.61 -14.18 -7.10
C TRP A 166 7.46 -13.25 -6.23
N VAL A 167 6.89 -12.14 -5.73
CA VAL A 167 7.61 -11.18 -4.87
C VAL A 167 8.05 -11.83 -3.56
N GLN A 168 7.22 -12.64 -2.92
CA GLN A 168 7.57 -13.35 -1.68
C GLN A 168 8.70 -14.37 -1.90
N GLY A 169 8.77 -15.00 -3.07
CA GLY A 169 9.90 -15.84 -3.46
C GLY A 169 11.22 -15.05 -3.48
N LEU A 170 11.21 -13.85 -4.07
CA LEU A 170 12.38 -12.98 -4.11
C LEU A 170 12.81 -12.50 -2.71
N PHE A 171 11.85 -12.12 -1.85
CA PHE A 171 12.15 -11.76 -0.46
C PHE A 171 12.74 -12.94 0.31
N ALA A 172 12.20 -14.15 0.14
CA ALA A 172 12.72 -15.35 0.79
C ALA A 172 14.19 -15.61 0.41
N ASP A 173 14.55 -15.43 -0.86
CA ASP A 173 15.93 -15.57 -1.34
C ASP A 173 16.85 -14.49 -0.74
N ALA A 174 16.42 -13.23 -0.71
CA ALA A 174 17.19 -12.13 -0.11
C ALA A 174 17.37 -12.30 1.41
N ILE A 175 16.32 -12.68 2.13
CA ILE A 175 16.36 -12.97 3.58
C ILE A 175 17.31 -14.13 3.86
N LYS A 176 17.26 -15.20 3.06
CA LYS A 176 18.18 -16.33 3.18
C LYS A 176 19.62 -15.89 2.97
N ALA A 177 19.88 -15.04 1.97
CA ALA A 177 21.21 -14.51 1.72
C ALA A 177 21.76 -13.73 2.93
N TYR A 178 20.96 -12.93 3.63
CA TYR A 178 21.40 -12.18 4.82
C TYR A 178 21.40 -12.99 6.13
N SER A 179 20.78 -14.16 6.16
CA SER A 179 20.75 -15.05 7.34
C SER A 179 21.93 -16.03 7.42
N GLN A 180 22.82 -16.01 6.42
CA GLN A 180 24.03 -16.83 6.30
C GLN A 180 25.28 -16.02 6.59
#